data_AF-A0A6M5UE12-F1
#
_entry.id   AF-A0A6M5UE12-F1
#
_cell.length_a   1.000
_cell.length_b   1.000
_cell.length_c   1.000
_cell.angle_alpha   90.00
_cell.angle_beta   90.00
_cell.angle_gamma   90.00
#
_symmetry.space_group_name_H-M   'P 1'
#
loop_
_entity.id
_entity.type
_entity.pdbx_description
1 polymer ?
#
loop_
_entity_poly.entity_id
_entity_poly.type
_entity_poly.pdbx_seq_one_letter_code
_entity_poly.pdbx_strand_id
1 'polypeptide(L)'
;MRVSVSGCGRRGVLHAACLAAAGHEVVLHDPDPRALDALRSGLTAAEPRLYRLLALGLVSGRLRPTTDRTAVAGARVHVLCVGAGPSPDPDGASRVGRLRDALDDLAPHLGPGDLVVGRARVPAGTAEWLAACLVADGVRATVVWVPDEHRPGHAVVDLLRPARLVHGVPAGPDGVRAAAILDALHAVQLASGADRTVTDLTTAEALGHGVGTTRDTDRGPDRHGDDVASRTRRGELAAAGAA
;
A
#
# COMPACT_ATOMS: atom_id res chain seq x y z
N MET A 1 8.37 4.83 -14.72
CA MET A 1 9.01 5.70 -13.70
C MET A 1 9.71 4.85 -12.64
N ARG A 2 10.52 5.46 -11.76
CA ARG A 2 11.18 4.75 -10.65
C ARG A 2 10.29 4.71 -9.40
N VAL A 3 10.14 3.52 -8.84
CA VAL A 3 9.26 3.19 -7.71
C VAL A 3 10.05 2.37 -6.69
N SER A 4 9.88 2.63 -5.40
CA SER A 4 10.36 1.75 -4.33
C SER A 4 9.19 0.97 -3.74
N VAL A 5 9.46 -0.25 -3.28
CA VAL A 5 8.51 -1.10 -2.56
C VAL A 5 9.20 -1.59 -1.30
N SER A 6 8.62 -1.34 -0.13
CA SER A 6 9.16 -1.76 1.16
C SER A 6 8.46 -3.01 1.66
N GLY A 7 9.24 -4.06 1.94
CA GLY A 7 8.83 -5.37 2.43
C GLY A 7 8.87 -6.44 1.33
N CYS A 8 9.65 -7.50 1.53
CA CYS A 8 9.78 -8.67 0.64
C CYS A 8 8.81 -9.81 0.99
N GLY A 9 7.78 -9.55 1.79
CA GLY A 9 6.67 -10.47 1.99
C GLY A 9 5.83 -10.67 0.71
N ARG A 10 4.91 -11.64 0.72
CA ARG A 10 4.08 -12.01 -0.45
C ARG A 10 3.49 -10.80 -1.19
N ARG A 11 2.93 -9.82 -0.48
CA ARG A 11 2.32 -8.63 -1.08
C ARG A 11 3.36 -7.71 -1.72
N GLY A 12 4.48 -7.45 -1.06
CA GLY A 12 5.52 -6.60 -1.64
C GLY A 12 6.16 -7.21 -2.88
N VAL A 13 6.42 -8.53 -2.89
CA VAL A 13 6.89 -9.24 -4.10
C VAL A 13 5.87 -9.15 -5.23
N LEU A 14 4.58 -9.34 -4.91
CA LEU A 14 3.49 -9.23 -5.86
C LEU A 14 3.42 -7.84 -6.51
N HIS A 15 3.38 -6.77 -5.70
CA HIS A 15 3.33 -5.40 -6.20
C HIS A 15 4.58 -5.06 -7.00
N ALA A 16 5.76 -5.41 -6.49
CA ALA A 16 7.03 -5.12 -7.16
C ALA A 16 7.12 -5.81 -8.53
N ALA A 17 6.71 -7.07 -8.63
CA ALA A 17 6.67 -7.79 -9.90
C ALA A 17 5.64 -7.20 -10.87
N CYS A 18 4.44 -6.84 -10.41
CA CYS A 18 3.40 -6.26 -11.26
C CYS A 18 3.78 -4.86 -11.76
N LEU A 19 4.39 -4.02 -10.90
CA LEU A 19 4.89 -2.70 -11.29
C LEU A 19 6.04 -2.83 -12.30
N ALA A 20 6.98 -3.75 -12.10
CA ALA A 20 8.05 -4.00 -13.07
C ALA A 20 7.48 -4.47 -14.43
N ALA A 21 6.46 -5.34 -14.39
CA ALA A 21 5.76 -5.81 -15.60
C ALA A 21 4.99 -4.70 -16.33
N ALA A 22 4.47 -3.71 -15.60
CA ALA A 22 3.87 -2.50 -16.16
C ALA A 22 4.91 -1.50 -16.72
N GLY A 23 6.21 -1.82 -16.65
CA GLY A 23 7.29 -1.05 -17.26
C GLY A 23 8.01 -0.10 -16.31
N HIS A 24 7.70 -0.12 -15.01
CA HIS A 24 8.39 0.69 -14.01
C HIS A 24 9.78 0.13 -13.68
N GLU A 25 10.67 1.00 -13.20
CA GLU A 25 11.90 0.60 -12.53
C GLU A 25 11.61 0.49 -11.05
N VAL A 26 11.79 -0.71 -10.48
CA VAL A 26 11.34 -1.05 -9.14
C VAL A 26 12.53 -1.46 -8.28
N VAL A 27 12.71 -0.75 -7.17
CA VAL A 27 13.59 -1.17 -6.08
C VAL A 27 12.73 -1.84 -5.02
N LEU A 28 12.96 -3.12 -4.78
CA LEU A 28 12.27 -3.87 -3.72
C LEU A 28 13.22 -3.98 -2.53
N HIS A 29 12.88 -3.32 -1.44
CA HIS A 29 13.71 -3.24 -0.25
C HIS A 29 13.13 -4.07 0.90
N ASP A 30 13.98 -4.82 1.58
CA ASP A 30 13.67 -5.42 2.89
C ASP A 30 14.96 -5.49 3.72
N PRO A 31 14.94 -5.11 5.02
CA PRO A 31 16.13 -5.17 5.86
C PRO A 31 16.56 -6.61 6.19
N ASP A 32 15.67 -7.61 6.10
CA ASP A 32 16.00 -9.01 6.38
C ASP A 32 16.57 -9.69 5.12
N PRO A 33 17.88 -10.06 5.10
CA PRO A 33 18.46 -10.78 3.97
C PRO A 33 17.76 -12.12 3.69
N ARG A 34 17.16 -12.76 4.71
CA ARG A 34 16.42 -14.02 4.53
C ARG A 34 15.17 -13.84 3.68
N ALA A 35 14.54 -12.66 3.74
CA ALA A 35 13.38 -12.36 2.90
C ALA A 35 13.77 -12.28 1.41
N LEU A 36 14.96 -11.75 1.12
CA LEU A 36 15.51 -11.74 -0.24
C LEU A 36 15.90 -13.13 -0.72
N ASP A 37 16.47 -13.97 0.14
CA ASP A 37 16.79 -15.36 -0.20
C ASP A 37 15.52 -16.17 -0.48
N ALA A 38 14.45 -15.97 0.30
CA ALA A 38 13.14 -16.55 0.05
C ALA A 38 12.54 -16.06 -1.29
N LEU A 39 12.74 -14.80 -1.64
CA LEU A 39 12.35 -14.26 -2.95
C LEU A 39 13.13 -14.90 -4.09
N ARG A 40 14.45 -15.01 -3.97
CA ARG A 40 15.34 -15.55 -5.02
C ARG A 40 15.14 -17.04 -5.24
N SER A 41 14.80 -17.78 -4.19
CA SER A 41 14.42 -19.19 -4.28
C SER A 41 12.99 -19.41 -4.81
N GLY A 42 12.22 -18.34 -5.01
CA GLY A 42 10.83 -18.40 -5.48
C GLY A 42 9.81 -18.83 -4.42
N LEU A 43 10.23 -19.00 -3.16
CA LEU A 43 9.38 -19.44 -2.06
C LEU A 43 8.25 -18.45 -1.74
N THR A 44 8.42 -17.16 -2.05
CA THR A 44 7.39 -16.14 -1.86
C THR A 44 6.34 -16.10 -2.98
N ALA A 45 6.62 -16.75 -4.12
CA ALA A 45 5.77 -16.75 -5.31
C ALA A 45 4.79 -17.93 -5.32
N ALA A 46 3.76 -17.87 -4.47
CA ALA A 46 2.76 -18.93 -4.33
C ALA A 46 1.86 -19.17 -5.57
N GLU A 47 1.92 -18.30 -6.59
CA GLU A 47 1.15 -18.42 -7.84
C GLU A 47 2.11 -18.52 -9.05
N PRO A 48 1.90 -19.46 -10.00
CA PRO A 48 2.79 -19.64 -11.16
C PRO A 48 3.02 -18.37 -11.99
N ARG A 49 2.01 -17.51 -12.12
CA ARG A 49 2.13 -16.24 -12.87
C ARG A 49 3.06 -15.26 -12.17
N LEU A 50 3.02 -15.20 -10.83
CA LEU A 50 3.90 -14.33 -10.05
C LEU A 50 5.36 -14.75 -10.21
N TYR A 51 5.64 -16.06 -10.19
CA TYR A 51 6.99 -16.59 -10.42
C TYR A 51 7.55 -16.11 -11.76
N ARG A 52 6.76 -16.22 -12.84
CA ARG A 52 7.17 -15.78 -14.17
C ARG A 52 7.44 -14.28 -14.23
N LEU A 53 6.57 -13.44 -13.65
CA LEU A 53 6.75 -11.99 -13.64
C LEU A 53 7.96 -11.57 -12.81
N LEU A 54 8.17 -12.19 -11.66
CA LEU A 54 9.34 -11.98 -10.82
C LEU A 54 10.63 -12.30 -11.59
N ALA A 55 10.70 -13.48 -12.21
CA ALA A 55 11.87 -13.89 -13.00
C ALA A 55 12.15 -12.90 -14.15
N LEU A 56 11.13 -12.48 -14.89
CA LEU A 56 11.26 -11.48 -15.96
C LEU A 56 11.72 -10.11 -15.43
N GLY A 57 11.17 -9.65 -14.31
CA GLY A 57 11.57 -8.40 -13.67
C GLY A 57 13.04 -8.41 -13.26
N LEU A 58 13.51 -9.53 -12.69
CA LEU A 58 14.91 -9.70 -12.26
C LEU A 58 15.84 -9.76 -13.47
N VAL A 59 15.54 -10.59 -14.47
CA VAL A 59 16.38 -10.77 -15.67
C VAL A 59 16.46 -9.48 -16.50
N SER A 60 15.37 -8.72 -16.61
CA SER A 60 15.37 -7.44 -17.31
C SER A 60 16.07 -6.31 -16.55
N GLY A 61 16.39 -6.52 -15.27
CA GLY A 61 16.96 -5.49 -14.39
C GLY A 61 15.98 -4.39 -13.99
N ARG A 62 14.69 -4.49 -14.39
CA ARG A 62 13.61 -3.57 -13.98
C ARG A 62 13.20 -3.76 -12.53
N LEU A 63 13.39 -4.96 -11.96
CA LEU A 63 13.17 -5.23 -10.54
C LEU A 63 14.50 -5.54 -9.87
N ARG A 64 14.85 -4.77 -8.83
CA ARG A 64 16.10 -4.91 -8.08
C ARG A 64 15.81 -5.10 -6.58
N PRO A 65 15.86 -6.33 -6.06
CA PRO A 65 15.80 -6.59 -4.63
C PRO A 65 17.10 -6.16 -3.94
N THR A 66 16.99 -5.52 -2.78
CA THR A 66 18.15 -5.03 -2.02
C THR A 66 17.86 -4.94 -0.52
N THR A 67 18.90 -5.07 0.31
CA THR A 67 18.87 -4.74 1.74
C THR A 67 19.42 -3.34 2.02
N ASP A 68 19.99 -2.68 1.00
CA ASP A 68 20.49 -1.32 1.10
C ASP A 68 19.32 -0.34 0.94
N ARG A 69 18.92 0.27 2.05
CA ARG A 69 17.87 1.29 2.11
C ARG A 69 18.16 2.52 1.25
N THR A 70 19.43 2.89 1.06
CA THR A 70 19.78 4.09 0.28
C THR A 70 19.38 3.96 -1.19
N ALA A 71 19.23 2.72 -1.67
CA ALA A 71 18.79 2.43 -3.03
C ALA A 71 17.34 2.86 -3.32
N VAL A 72 16.52 3.19 -2.32
CA VAL A 72 15.16 3.71 -2.55
C VAL A 72 15.14 5.19 -2.94
N ALA A 73 16.23 5.93 -2.64
CA ALA A 73 16.33 7.35 -2.90
C ALA A 73 16.23 7.67 -4.40
N GLY A 74 15.46 8.71 -4.74
CA GLY A 74 15.20 9.13 -6.12
C GLY A 74 14.07 8.38 -6.82
N ALA A 75 13.37 7.46 -6.14
CA ALA A 75 12.04 7.02 -6.56
C ALA A 75 11.02 8.13 -6.30
N ARG A 76 10.01 8.27 -7.17
CA ARG A 76 8.92 9.26 -6.96
C ARG A 76 7.71 8.71 -6.22
N VAL A 77 7.62 7.39 -6.15
CA VAL A 77 6.55 6.66 -5.48
C VAL A 77 7.22 5.60 -4.61
N HIS A 78 6.83 5.54 -3.34
CA HIS A 78 7.33 4.61 -2.36
C HIS A 78 6.15 3.84 -1.79
N VAL A 79 6.04 2.55 -2.11
CA VAL A 79 4.90 1.70 -1.73
C VAL A 79 5.24 0.95 -0.45
N LEU A 80 4.43 1.14 0.60
CA LEU A 80 4.58 0.44 1.86
C LEU A 80 3.76 -0.86 1.83
N CYS A 81 4.46 -2.00 1.79
CA CYS A 81 3.87 -3.34 1.88
C CYS A 81 4.21 -4.06 3.19
N VAL A 82 4.85 -3.38 4.14
CA VAL A 82 5.15 -3.92 5.47
C VAL A 82 3.88 -4.18 6.27
N GLY A 83 3.90 -5.20 7.12
CA GLY A 83 2.75 -5.56 7.96
C GLY A 83 1.51 -6.04 7.20
N ALA A 84 1.58 -6.20 5.87
CA ALA A 84 0.49 -6.64 5.02
C ALA A 84 0.37 -8.17 5.03
N GLY A 85 -0.26 -8.70 6.08
CA GLY A 85 -0.56 -10.12 6.28
C GLY A 85 -1.66 -10.29 7.33
N PRO A 86 -2.17 -11.51 7.54
CA PRO A 86 -3.07 -11.79 8.66
C PRO A 86 -2.38 -11.36 9.95
N SER A 87 -2.98 -10.40 10.65
CA SER A 87 -2.52 -10.00 11.98
C SER A 87 -3.41 -10.73 12.98
N PRO A 88 -2.85 -11.31 14.06
CA PRO A 88 -3.65 -11.86 15.14
C PRO A 88 -4.40 -10.78 15.93
N ASP A 89 -3.99 -9.53 15.73
CA ASP A 89 -4.59 -8.33 16.29
C ASP A 89 -5.80 -7.88 15.44
N PRO A 90 -7.03 -7.99 15.96
CA PRO A 90 -8.26 -7.63 15.23
C PRO A 90 -8.36 -6.12 14.97
N ASP A 91 -7.72 -5.30 15.81
CA ASP A 91 -7.80 -3.84 15.81
C ASP A 91 -6.73 -3.22 14.89
N GLY A 92 -5.72 -3.99 14.53
CA GLY A 92 -4.70 -3.59 13.56
C GLY A 92 -3.62 -2.64 14.09
N ALA A 93 -3.60 -2.34 15.39
CA ALA A 93 -2.60 -1.48 16.04
C ALA A 93 -1.16 -1.93 15.76
N SER A 94 -0.90 -3.23 15.81
CA SER A 94 0.40 -3.82 15.45
C SER A 94 0.80 -3.58 13.98
N ARG A 95 -0.19 -3.40 13.09
CA ARG A 95 0.06 -3.07 11.68
C ARG A 95 0.36 -1.59 11.50
N VAL A 96 -0.35 -0.72 12.23
CA VAL A 96 -0.08 0.73 12.27
C VAL A 96 1.34 0.99 12.77
N GLY A 97 1.76 0.35 13.86
CA GLY A 97 3.12 0.46 14.38
C GLY A 97 4.18 0.07 13.33
N ARG A 98 4.02 -1.09 12.67
CA ARG A 98 4.94 -1.51 11.60
C ARG A 98 4.98 -0.55 10.40
N LEU A 99 3.85 0.10 10.09
CA LEU A 99 3.81 1.12 9.03
C LEU A 99 4.57 2.37 9.44
N ARG A 100 4.47 2.80 10.71
CA ARG A 100 5.28 3.90 11.25
C ARG A 100 6.75 3.56 11.25
N ASP A 101 7.15 2.37 11.72
CA ASP A 101 8.56 1.95 11.69
C ASP A 101 9.13 2.00 10.27
N ALA A 102 8.38 1.49 9.28
CA ALA A 102 8.82 1.55 7.88
C ALA A 102 8.79 2.96 7.29
N LEU A 103 7.90 3.83 7.77
CA LEU A 103 7.87 5.24 7.38
C LEU A 103 9.11 5.95 7.92
N ASP A 104 9.52 5.65 9.15
CA ASP A 104 10.68 6.25 9.82
C ASP A 104 11.98 5.83 9.16
N ASP A 105 12.09 4.56 8.76
CA ASP A 105 13.20 4.05 7.96
C ASP A 105 13.27 4.69 6.57
N LEU A 106 12.11 5.04 5.99
CA LEU A 106 12.00 5.60 4.64
C LEU A 106 12.22 7.12 4.61
N ALA A 107 11.78 7.83 5.65
CA ALA A 107 11.75 9.30 5.74
C ALA A 107 13.06 9.99 5.32
N PRO A 108 14.27 9.52 5.72
CA PRO A 108 15.54 10.13 5.31
C PRO A 108 15.81 10.06 3.80
N HIS A 109 15.10 9.22 3.06
CA HIS A 109 15.28 8.98 1.63
C HIS A 109 14.19 9.61 0.76
N LEU A 110 13.19 10.24 1.39
CA LEU A 110 12.08 10.90 0.70
C LEU A 110 12.48 12.28 0.16
N GLY A 111 12.20 12.51 -1.11
CA GLY A 111 12.35 13.81 -1.76
C GLY A 111 11.07 14.67 -1.67
N PRO A 112 11.18 16.00 -1.84
CA PRO A 112 10.02 16.86 -1.96
C PRO A 112 9.09 16.42 -3.11
N GLY A 113 7.81 16.27 -2.79
CA GLY A 113 6.77 15.85 -3.73
C GLY A 113 6.71 14.35 -4.03
N ASP A 114 7.53 13.52 -3.37
CA ASP A 114 7.40 12.06 -3.43
C ASP A 114 6.07 11.61 -2.82
N LEU A 115 5.56 10.48 -3.31
CA LEU A 115 4.38 9.83 -2.73
C LEU A 115 4.78 8.66 -1.85
N VAL A 116 4.22 8.61 -0.64
CA VAL A 116 4.21 7.40 0.20
C VAL A 116 2.85 6.75 0.06
N VAL A 117 2.82 5.57 -0.56
CA VAL A 117 1.59 4.84 -0.88
C VAL A 117 1.37 3.73 0.13
N GLY A 118 0.42 3.93 1.02
CA GLY A 118 -0.08 2.87 1.87
C GLY A 118 -1.14 2.04 1.14
N ARG A 119 -1.17 0.74 1.44
CA ARG A 119 -2.07 -0.23 0.77
C ARG A 119 -2.73 -1.23 1.71
N ALA A 120 -2.34 -1.21 2.98
CA ALA A 120 -2.76 -2.24 3.92
C ALA A 120 -4.20 -2.02 4.41
N ARG A 121 -4.79 -3.04 5.03
CA ARG A 121 -6.02 -2.86 5.83
C ARG A 121 -5.65 -2.26 7.17
N VAL A 122 -6.08 -1.03 7.41
CA VAL A 122 -5.79 -0.24 8.61
C VAL A 122 -7.07 0.46 9.10
N PRO A 123 -7.14 0.86 10.38
CA PRO A 123 -8.18 1.76 10.85
C PRO A 123 -8.23 3.07 10.05
N ALA A 124 -9.43 3.59 9.83
CA ALA A 124 -9.61 4.89 9.18
C ALA A 124 -8.95 6.01 10.02
N GLY A 125 -8.19 6.87 9.36
CA GLY A 125 -7.38 7.93 9.97
C GLY A 125 -5.89 7.59 10.07
N THR A 126 -5.47 6.36 9.75
CA THR A 126 -4.05 5.95 9.82
C THR A 126 -3.19 6.75 8.84
N ALA A 127 -3.66 6.96 7.61
CA ALA A 127 -2.95 7.69 6.57
C ALA A 127 -2.79 9.18 6.91
N GLU A 128 -3.81 9.79 7.52
CA GLU A 128 -3.75 11.17 8.00
C GLU A 128 -2.75 11.31 9.15
N TRP A 129 -2.75 10.36 10.08
CA TRP A 129 -1.77 10.30 11.15
C TRP A 129 -0.33 10.17 10.61
N LEU A 130 -0.07 9.21 9.70
CA LEU A 130 1.23 9.06 9.06
C LEU A 130 1.67 10.33 8.33
N ALA A 131 0.73 11.03 7.67
CA ALA A 131 1.00 12.30 7.01
C ALA A 131 1.42 13.38 8.02
N ALA A 132 0.72 13.48 9.16
CA ALA A 132 1.05 14.40 10.23
C ALA A 132 2.45 14.12 10.81
N CYS A 133 2.83 12.85 10.95
CA CYS A 133 4.18 12.50 11.40
C CYS A 133 5.25 12.94 10.41
N LEU A 134 5.08 12.73 9.10
CA LEU A 134 6.03 13.24 8.10
C LEU A 134 6.19 14.75 8.16
N VAL A 135 5.09 15.49 8.37
CA VAL A 135 5.13 16.96 8.51
C VAL A 135 5.90 17.36 9.76
N ALA A 136 5.67 16.69 10.89
CA ALA A 136 6.40 16.92 12.14
C ALA A 136 7.91 16.64 11.99
N ASP A 137 8.26 15.61 11.20
CA ASP A 137 9.63 15.22 10.87
C ASP A 137 10.27 16.14 9.79
N GLY A 138 9.54 17.15 9.29
CA GLY A 138 10.01 18.11 8.28
C GLY A 138 10.11 17.55 6.87
N VAL A 139 9.51 16.38 6.62
CA VAL A 139 9.57 15.66 5.35
C VAL A 139 8.46 16.13 4.41
N ARG A 140 8.84 16.60 3.21
CA ARG A 140 7.90 17.16 2.21
C ARG A 140 7.38 16.11 1.22
N ALA A 141 6.94 14.97 1.73
CA ALA A 141 6.30 13.92 0.93
C ALA A 141 4.80 13.87 1.21
N THR A 142 4.03 13.30 0.28
CA THR A 142 2.57 13.20 0.39
C THR A 142 2.16 11.76 0.63
N VAL A 143 1.46 11.49 1.74
CA VAL A 143 0.85 10.18 1.99
C VAL A 143 -0.42 10.04 1.16
N VAL A 144 -0.58 8.88 0.53
CA VAL A 144 -1.77 8.48 -0.23
C VAL A 144 -2.14 7.04 0.12
N TRP A 145 -3.40 6.68 -0.11
CA TRP A 145 -3.88 5.33 0.16
C TRP A 145 -4.48 4.67 -1.08
N VAL A 146 -3.98 3.49 -1.43
CA VAL A 146 -4.47 2.69 -2.56
C VAL A 146 -4.83 1.30 -2.02
N PRO A 147 -6.12 1.05 -1.72
CA PRO A 147 -6.60 -0.24 -1.25
C PRO A 147 -6.13 -1.41 -2.11
N ASP A 148 -5.70 -2.47 -1.44
CA ASP A 148 -5.15 -3.68 -2.08
C ASP A 148 -6.09 -4.86 -1.89
N GLU A 149 -7.15 -4.81 -2.70
CA GLU A 149 -8.21 -5.80 -2.83
C GLU A 149 -7.95 -6.66 -4.07
N HIS A 150 -7.87 -7.96 -3.86
CA HIS A 150 -7.72 -8.91 -4.94
C HIS A 150 -8.36 -10.24 -4.53
N ARG A 151 -8.89 -10.97 -5.50
CA ARG A 151 -9.49 -12.27 -5.25
C ARG A 151 -8.38 -13.28 -4.90
N PRO A 152 -8.62 -14.20 -3.94
CA PRO A 152 -7.69 -15.28 -3.68
C PRO A 152 -7.33 -16.03 -4.97
N GLY A 153 -6.04 -16.28 -5.19
CA GLY A 153 -5.52 -16.98 -6.37
C GLY A 153 -5.52 -16.20 -7.69
N HIS A 154 -5.94 -14.92 -7.70
CA HIS A 154 -6.01 -14.09 -8.90
C HIS A 154 -5.24 -12.77 -8.77
N ALA A 155 -4.41 -12.64 -7.75
CA ALA A 155 -3.84 -11.37 -7.33
C ALA A 155 -2.99 -10.70 -8.42
N VAL A 156 -2.27 -11.48 -9.21
CA VAL A 156 -1.51 -10.96 -10.36
C VAL A 156 -2.44 -10.35 -11.41
N VAL A 157 -3.54 -11.03 -11.75
CA VAL A 157 -4.49 -10.54 -12.76
C VAL A 157 -5.19 -9.30 -12.24
N ASP A 158 -5.66 -9.32 -11.00
CA ASP A 158 -6.42 -8.23 -10.42
C ASP A 158 -5.56 -6.96 -10.25
N LEU A 159 -4.23 -7.08 -10.08
CA LEU A 159 -3.33 -5.91 -10.05
C LEU A 159 -2.91 -5.39 -11.44
N LEU A 160 -2.80 -6.28 -12.43
CA LEU A 160 -2.44 -5.90 -13.80
C LEU A 160 -3.66 -5.40 -14.60
N ARG A 161 -4.86 -5.89 -14.29
CA ARG A 161 -6.13 -5.54 -14.92
C ARG A 161 -7.23 -5.42 -13.86
N PRO A 162 -7.13 -4.42 -12.96
CA PRO A 162 -8.16 -4.20 -11.95
C PRO A 162 -9.47 -3.78 -12.62
N ALA A 163 -10.59 -4.23 -12.07
CA ALA A 163 -11.90 -3.70 -12.45
C ALA A 163 -12.04 -2.22 -12.04
N ARG A 164 -11.45 -1.85 -10.90
CA ARG A 164 -11.48 -0.50 -10.33
C ARG A 164 -10.16 -0.17 -9.64
N LEU A 165 -9.76 1.10 -9.74
CA LEU A 165 -8.67 1.71 -8.99
C LEU A 165 -9.20 2.80 -8.08
N VAL A 166 -8.82 2.73 -6.80
CA VAL A 166 -9.15 3.75 -5.80
C VAL A 166 -7.89 4.51 -5.44
N HIS A 167 -7.94 5.82 -5.61
CA HIS A 167 -6.87 6.73 -5.21
C HIS A 167 -7.37 7.59 -4.04
N GLY A 168 -6.99 7.22 -2.83
CA GLY A 168 -7.16 8.03 -1.63
C GLY A 168 -6.08 9.10 -1.58
N VAL A 169 -6.45 10.38 -1.63
CA VAL A 169 -5.51 11.50 -1.65
C VAL A 169 -5.91 12.56 -0.63
N PRO A 170 -4.97 13.39 -0.12
CA PRO A 170 -5.31 14.51 0.74
C PRO A 170 -6.09 15.58 -0.04
N ALA A 171 -6.72 16.51 0.68
CA ALA A 171 -7.39 17.64 0.05
C ALA A 171 -6.39 18.66 -0.54
N GLY A 172 -6.88 19.50 -1.45
CA GLY A 172 -6.13 20.64 -1.98
C GLY A 172 -5.10 20.28 -3.09
N PRO A 173 -4.17 21.21 -3.39
CA PRO A 173 -3.25 21.08 -4.52
C PRO A 173 -2.33 19.85 -4.46
N ASP A 174 -1.94 19.44 -3.25
CA ASP A 174 -1.14 18.24 -3.03
C ASP A 174 -1.89 16.97 -3.45
N GLY A 175 -3.19 16.90 -3.17
CA GLY A 175 -4.06 15.82 -3.61
C GLY A 175 -4.19 15.71 -5.13
N VAL A 176 -4.40 16.85 -5.79
CA VAL A 176 -4.48 16.92 -7.26
C VAL A 176 -3.18 16.44 -7.91
N ARG A 177 -2.03 16.90 -7.40
CA ARG A 177 -0.71 16.44 -7.86
C ARG A 177 -0.54 14.94 -7.61
N ALA A 178 -0.87 14.47 -6.42
CA ALA A 178 -0.72 13.06 -6.06
C ALA A 178 -1.60 12.15 -6.92
N ALA A 179 -2.84 12.55 -7.19
CA ALA A 179 -3.75 11.84 -8.07
C ALA A 179 -3.20 11.71 -9.50
N ALA A 180 -2.58 12.78 -10.04
CA ALA A 180 -1.93 12.73 -11.36
C ALA A 180 -0.69 11.80 -11.39
N ILE A 181 0.09 11.76 -10.31
CA ILE A 181 1.22 10.81 -10.19
C ILE A 181 0.70 9.37 -10.09
N LEU A 182 -0.39 9.13 -9.36
CA LEU A 182 -1.03 7.82 -9.28
C LEU A 182 -1.65 7.38 -10.63
N ASP A 183 -2.11 8.32 -11.46
CA ASP A 183 -2.55 8.03 -12.83
C ASP A 183 -1.37 7.59 -13.71
N ALA A 184 -0.23 8.28 -13.60
CA ALA A 184 0.99 7.89 -14.30
C ALA A 184 1.52 6.53 -13.81
N LEU A 185 1.40 6.23 -12.51
CA LEU A 185 1.76 4.94 -11.92
C LEU A 185 0.87 3.80 -12.45
N HIS A 186 -0.42 4.06 -12.64
CA HIS A 186 -1.40 3.05 -13.06
C HIS A 186 -1.83 3.21 -14.53
N ALA A 187 -1.01 3.87 -15.37
CA ALA A 187 -1.39 4.22 -16.73
C ALA A 187 -1.75 2.99 -17.59
N VAL A 188 -1.07 1.86 -17.38
CA VAL A 188 -1.35 0.60 -18.08
C VAL A 188 -2.71 0.02 -17.67
N GLN A 189 -3.03 0.07 -16.38
CA GLN A 189 -4.30 -0.41 -15.84
C GLN A 189 -5.46 0.47 -16.32
N LEU A 190 -5.28 1.81 -16.30
CA LEU A 190 -6.28 2.76 -16.79
C LEU A 190 -6.52 2.59 -18.30
N ALA A 191 -5.46 2.45 -19.10
CA ALA A 191 -5.57 2.17 -20.53
C ALA A 191 -6.24 0.82 -20.84
N SER A 192 -6.20 -0.12 -19.88
CA SER A 192 -6.88 -1.42 -19.99
C SER A 192 -8.36 -1.37 -19.56
N GLY A 193 -8.89 -0.19 -19.24
CA GLY A 193 -10.30 0.03 -18.92
C GLY A 193 -10.65 -0.04 -17.43
N ALA A 194 -9.67 0.03 -16.52
CA ALA A 194 -9.95 0.12 -15.10
C ALA A 194 -10.73 1.40 -14.78
N ASP A 195 -11.88 1.26 -14.10
CA ASP A 195 -12.62 2.42 -13.62
C ASP A 195 -11.83 3.11 -12.49
N ARG A 196 -11.80 4.43 -12.48
CA ARG A 196 -10.99 5.20 -11.54
C ARG A 196 -11.88 6.01 -10.61
N THR A 197 -11.68 5.84 -9.31
CA THR A 197 -12.24 6.69 -8.27
C THR A 197 -11.15 7.41 -7.51
N VAL A 198 -11.25 8.74 -7.40
CA VAL A 198 -10.46 9.55 -6.47
C VAL A 198 -11.32 9.89 -5.27
N THR A 199 -10.80 9.73 -4.07
CA THR A 199 -11.53 9.97 -2.81
C THR A 199 -10.56 10.43 -1.71
N ASP A 200 -11.09 10.77 -0.53
CA ASP A 200 -10.26 11.13 0.62
C ASP A 200 -9.56 9.89 1.22
N LEU A 201 -8.56 10.14 2.08
CA LEU A 201 -7.75 9.08 2.69
C LEU A 201 -8.61 8.12 3.52
N THR A 202 -9.52 8.64 4.35
CA THR A 202 -10.31 7.82 5.27
C THR A 202 -11.30 6.92 4.54
N THR A 203 -11.93 7.41 3.47
CA THR A 203 -12.81 6.63 2.60
C THR A 203 -12.04 5.54 1.88
N ALA A 204 -10.84 5.84 1.38
CA ALA A 204 -9.99 4.83 0.77
C ALA A 204 -9.61 3.72 1.76
N GLU A 205 -9.20 4.06 2.99
CA GLU A 205 -8.91 3.06 4.03
C GLU A 205 -10.12 2.18 4.36
N ALA A 206 -11.31 2.78 4.45
CA ALA A 206 -12.56 2.08 4.72
C ALA A 206 -12.92 1.07 3.61
N LEU A 207 -12.71 1.44 2.34
CA LEU A 207 -12.99 0.56 1.20
C LEU A 207 -12.14 -0.72 1.25
N GLY A 208 -10.89 -0.63 1.71
CA GLY A 208 -9.99 -1.78 1.85
C GLY A 208 -10.50 -2.91 2.76
N HIS A 209 -11.53 -2.66 3.58
CA HIS A 209 -12.18 -3.65 4.43
C HIS A 209 -13.33 -4.41 3.74
N GLY A 210 -13.74 -4.03 2.52
CA GLY A 210 -15.04 -4.37 1.95
C GLY A 210 -15.06 -5.26 0.71
N VAL A 211 -14.56 -6.51 0.77
CA VAL A 211 -14.99 -7.61 -0.14
C VAL A 211 -15.05 -8.98 0.58
N GLY A 212 -15.34 -8.99 1.88
CA GLY A 212 -15.27 -10.21 2.71
C GLY A 212 -16.51 -10.62 3.51
N THR A 213 -17.52 -9.75 3.65
CA THR A 213 -18.63 -10.01 4.59
C THR A 213 -19.95 -9.39 4.11
N THR A 214 -20.44 -9.80 2.95
CA THR A 214 -21.88 -9.73 2.66
C THR A 214 -22.39 -11.13 2.36
N ARG A 215 -22.43 -11.95 3.41
CA ARG A 215 -23.44 -13.00 3.52
C ARG A 215 -24.36 -12.65 4.68
N ASP A 216 -25.59 -12.39 4.29
CA ASP A 216 -26.80 -12.70 5.04
C ASP A 216 -27.02 -11.96 6.36
N THR A 217 -27.81 -10.87 6.29
CA THR A 217 -28.90 -10.65 7.25
C THR A 217 -29.97 -9.78 6.58
N ASP A 218 -30.95 -10.45 5.97
CA ASP A 218 -32.33 -9.99 5.98
C ASP A 218 -32.83 -10.10 7.43
N ARG A 219 -32.98 -8.97 8.14
CA ARG A 219 -33.82 -8.82 9.36
C ARG A 219 -33.91 -7.34 9.79
N GLY A 220 -35.04 -6.73 9.45
CA GLY A 220 -35.81 -5.77 10.26
C GLY A 220 -35.22 -4.38 10.58
N PRO A 221 -36.02 -3.29 10.57
CA PRO A 221 -35.52 -1.95 10.86
C PRO A 221 -35.54 -1.60 12.36
N ASP A 222 -34.81 -0.52 12.67
CA ASP A 222 -34.75 0.30 13.89
C ASP A 222 -33.77 -0.13 15.02
N ARG A 223 -32.73 0.68 15.28
CA ARG A 223 -32.74 1.86 16.19
C ARG A 223 -31.33 2.49 16.32
N HIS A 224 -31.32 3.78 16.66
CA HIS A 224 -30.18 4.69 16.84
C HIS A 224 -28.94 4.16 17.60
N GLY A 225 -27.76 4.65 17.19
CA GLY A 225 -26.53 4.54 17.97
C GLY A 225 -25.30 5.13 17.28
N ASP A 226 -25.34 6.39 16.86
CA ASP A 226 -24.11 7.17 16.70
C ASP A 226 -23.37 7.22 18.06
N ASP A 227 -22.04 7.21 18.01
CA ASP A 227 -21.08 7.42 19.13
C ASP A 227 -20.31 6.21 19.71
N VAL A 228 -20.37 5.02 19.09
CA VAL A 228 -19.45 3.89 19.40
C VAL A 228 -18.23 3.88 18.46
N ALA A 229 -18.45 4.10 17.16
CA ALA A 229 -17.38 4.05 16.15
C ALA A 229 -16.33 5.17 16.32
N SER A 230 -16.72 6.33 16.84
CA SER A 230 -15.84 7.48 17.11
C SER A 230 -14.87 7.23 18.27
N ARG A 231 -15.32 6.54 19.33
CA ARG A 231 -14.50 6.19 20.50
C ARG A 231 -13.54 5.04 20.22
N THR A 232 -13.97 4.06 19.43
CA THR A 232 -13.12 2.95 18.98
C THR A 232 -11.97 3.46 18.10
N ARG A 233 -12.24 4.37 17.15
CA ARG A 233 -11.19 5.02 16.32
C ARG A 233 -10.09 5.72 17.12
N ARG A 234 -10.45 6.47 18.18
CA ARG A 234 -9.46 7.15 19.05
C ARG A 234 -8.68 6.17 19.91
N GLY A 235 -9.31 5.10 20.39
CA GLY A 235 -8.65 4.07 21.18
C GLY A 235 -7.59 3.28 20.39
N GLU A 236 -7.88 2.96 19.13
CA GLU A 236 -6.99 2.21 18.23
C GLU A 236 -5.73 3.01 17.87
N LEU A 237 -5.89 4.30 17.55
CA LEU A 237 -4.76 5.21 17.32
C LEU A 237 -3.98 5.44 18.63
N ALA A 238 -4.65 5.69 19.76
CA ALA A 238 -3.98 5.88 21.04
C ALA A 238 -3.16 4.66 21.49
N ALA A 239 -3.67 3.44 21.26
CA ALA A 239 -2.95 2.20 21.58
C ALA A 239 -1.68 1.99 20.72
N ALA A 240 -1.64 2.59 19.52
CA ALA A 240 -0.47 2.59 18.64
C ALA A 240 0.49 3.78 18.91
N GLY A 241 0.24 4.60 19.95
CA GLY A 241 1.01 5.82 20.21
C GLY A 241 0.71 6.98 19.26
N ALA A 242 -0.44 6.92 18.57
CA ALA A 242 -0.86 7.84 17.52
C ALA A 242 -1.90 8.90 17.98
N ALA A 243 -2.00 9.18 19.29
CA ALA A 243 -2.94 10.15 19.87
C ALA A 243 -2.36 11.57 19.98
#